data_AF-A0A534IJF7-F1
#
_entry.id   AF-A0A534IJF7-F1
#
_cell.length_a   1.000
_cell.length_b   1.000
_cell.length_c   1.000
_cell.angle_alpha   90.00
_cell.angle_beta   90.00
_cell.angle_gamma   90.00
#
_symmetry.space_group_name_H-M   'P 1'
#
loop_
_entity.id
_entity.type
_entity.pdbx_description
1 polymer ?
#
loop_
_entity_poly.entity_id
_entity_poly.type
_entity_poly.pdbx_seq_one_letter_code
_entity_poly.pdbx_strand_id
1 'polypeptide(L)'
;MPVQFGPRERPAQERPRQARGRERDARGSRAPVQRARRDQAHPVSARERRRVKVDLSGLNIASFYGCQLIRPGTLHKYDDPDRPEYFERLIAALGGKPVDYEGRKKCCGFPITFVNEEASMTMNAKNMVEAKDKGADLMATSCPLCHINLDLYQGKAEKTAGQRIDLPILHLPQLVGLAIGISPERLRLKRHIVSPKAVLERVQPKEEAVAPPIGGA
;
A
#
# COMPACT_ATOMS: atom_id res chain seq x y z
N MET A 1 1.08 49.58 14.89
CA MET A 1 1.63 49.13 16.20
C MET A 1 2.29 47.78 15.99
N PRO A 2 3.63 47.67 16.05
CA PRO A 2 4.32 46.41 15.89
C PRO A 2 4.39 45.67 17.24
N VAL A 3 4.01 44.39 17.26
CA VAL A 3 4.08 43.54 18.45
C VAL A 3 5.48 42.91 18.48
N GLN A 4 6.35 43.40 19.35
CA GLN A 4 7.66 42.79 19.63
C GLN A 4 7.47 41.59 20.58
N PHE A 5 7.86 40.39 20.14
CA PHE A 5 8.00 39.23 21.02
C PHE A 5 9.46 39.18 21.53
N GLY A 6 9.65 39.56 22.79
CA GLY A 6 10.93 39.40 23.49
C GLY A 6 11.21 37.93 23.87
N PRO A 7 12.47 37.56 24.12
CA PRO A 7 12.87 36.19 24.41
C PRO A 7 12.37 35.75 25.80
N ARG A 8 11.63 34.64 25.87
CA ARG A 8 11.25 34.00 27.14
C ARG A 8 12.38 33.08 27.60
N GLU A 9 13.19 33.56 28.53
CA GLU A 9 14.09 32.71 29.32
C GLU A 9 13.27 31.73 30.17
N ARG A 10 13.66 30.45 30.19
CA ARG A 10 13.10 29.45 31.10
C ARG A 10 14.03 29.34 32.31
N PRO A 11 13.54 29.43 33.55
CA PRO A 11 14.38 29.21 34.72
C PRO A 11 14.71 27.72 34.84
N ALA A 12 16.00 27.43 35.01
CA ALA A 12 16.51 26.13 35.42
C ALA A 12 16.01 25.82 36.83
N GLN A 13 15.23 24.75 37.00
CA GLN A 13 14.97 24.16 38.31
C GLN A 13 15.59 22.77 38.34
N GLU A 14 16.72 22.68 39.02
CA GLU A 14 17.31 21.43 39.50
C GLU A 14 16.35 20.75 40.49
N ARG A 15 16.19 19.43 40.37
CA ARG A 15 15.63 18.60 41.44
C ARG A 15 16.54 17.40 41.70
N PRO A 16 16.74 17.02 42.97
CA PRO A 16 17.88 16.23 43.42
C PRO A 16 17.74 14.73 43.16
N ARG A 17 18.90 14.07 43.17
CA ARG A 17 19.13 12.64 42.97
C ARG A 17 18.54 11.77 44.09
N GLN A 18 17.94 10.66 43.64
CA GLN A 18 17.89 9.31 44.22
C GLN A 18 16.89 8.99 45.35
N ALA A 19 15.89 8.18 44.99
CA ALA A 19 15.48 7.02 45.78
C ALA A 19 15.19 5.83 44.86
N ARG A 20 16.22 5.00 44.69
CA ARG A 20 16.24 3.53 44.58
C ARG A 20 15.04 2.81 43.93
N GLY A 21 15.35 2.14 42.82
CA GLY A 21 15.01 0.72 42.66
C GLY A 21 13.72 0.39 41.90
N ARG A 22 13.87 0.15 40.60
CA ARG A 22 13.39 -1.06 39.91
C ARG A 22 13.99 -1.06 38.51
N GLU A 23 15.09 -1.80 38.37
CA GLU A 23 15.53 -2.34 37.09
C GLU A 23 14.30 -2.90 36.37
N ARG A 24 13.96 -2.32 35.21
CA ARG A 24 12.98 -2.93 34.33
C ARG A 24 13.72 -4.01 33.56
N ASP A 25 13.59 -5.24 34.04
CA ASP A 25 14.01 -6.44 33.33
C ASP A 25 13.60 -6.38 31.86
N ALA A 26 14.50 -6.88 31.00
CA ALA A 26 14.38 -7.02 29.55
C ALA A 26 13.26 -8.00 29.08
N ARG A 27 12.22 -8.17 29.91
CA ARG A 27 11.01 -8.95 29.65
C ARG A 27 9.80 -8.06 29.94
N GLY A 28 9.71 -6.94 29.21
CA GLY A 28 8.49 -6.15 29.12
C GLY A 28 7.41 -7.01 28.46
N SER A 29 6.61 -7.69 29.28
CA SER A 29 5.44 -8.44 28.88
C SER A 29 4.49 -7.51 28.14
N ARG A 30 4.60 -7.47 26.81
CA ARG A 30 3.48 -7.09 25.97
C ARG A 30 2.44 -8.17 26.21
N ALA A 31 1.32 -7.80 26.81
CA ALA A 31 0.13 -8.65 26.83
C ALA A 31 -0.03 -9.24 25.42
N PRO A 32 -0.33 -10.55 25.28
CA PRO A 32 -0.47 -11.12 23.96
C PRO A 32 -1.61 -10.36 23.27
N VAL A 33 -1.26 -9.54 22.27
CA VAL A 33 -2.21 -9.07 21.26
C VAL A 33 -2.90 -10.35 20.85
N GLN A 34 -4.19 -10.45 21.22
CA GLN A 34 -5.01 -11.65 21.16
C GLN A 34 -4.60 -12.38 19.89
N ARG A 35 -4.08 -13.62 20.02
CA ARG A 35 -3.77 -14.47 18.88
C ARG A 35 -5.02 -14.43 18.01
N ALA A 36 -5.01 -13.60 16.97
CA ALA A 36 -6.11 -13.47 16.05
C ALA A 36 -6.34 -14.89 15.59
N ARG A 37 -7.52 -15.41 15.90
CA ARG A 37 -7.87 -16.79 15.61
C ARG A 37 -7.50 -17.00 14.14
N ARG A 38 -6.44 -17.77 13.87
CA ARG A 38 -5.97 -18.08 12.51
C ARG A 38 -7.13 -18.60 11.64
N ASP A 39 -8.16 -19.13 12.30
CA ASP A 39 -9.34 -19.76 11.73
C ASP A 39 -10.49 -18.77 11.42
N GLN A 40 -10.38 -17.48 11.78
CA GLN A 40 -11.32 -16.42 11.36
C GLN A 40 -10.76 -15.56 10.20
N ALA A 41 -9.82 -16.12 9.44
CA ALA A 41 -9.48 -15.61 8.13
C ALA A 41 -10.77 -15.50 7.30
N HIS A 42 -11.34 -14.30 7.16
CA HIS A 42 -12.47 -14.07 6.26
C HIS A 42 -12.05 -14.64 4.89
N PRO A 43 -12.77 -15.63 4.35
CA PRO A 43 -12.31 -16.34 3.17
C PRO A 43 -12.55 -15.45 1.96
N VAL A 44 -11.58 -14.62 1.61
CA VAL A 44 -11.54 -13.80 0.38
C VAL A 44 -11.58 -14.65 -0.91
N SER A 45 -11.80 -15.97 -0.82
CA SER A 45 -11.41 -16.91 -1.86
C SER A 45 -12.56 -17.43 -2.71
N ALA A 46 -13.71 -17.82 -2.17
CA ALA A 46 -14.69 -18.57 -2.97
C ALA A 46 -15.62 -17.68 -3.79
N ARG A 47 -16.09 -16.56 -3.22
CA ARG A 47 -17.09 -15.69 -3.87
C ARG A 47 -16.45 -14.81 -4.94
N GLU A 48 -15.27 -14.28 -4.65
CA GLU A 48 -14.49 -13.42 -5.51
C GLU A 48 -14.08 -14.18 -6.77
N ARG A 49 -13.51 -15.39 -6.62
CA ARG A 49 -13.08 -16.25 -7.74
C ARG A 49 -14.19 -16.52 -8.75
N ARG A 50 -15.43 -16.72 -8.30
CA ARG A 50 -16.60 -16.95 -9.17
C ARG A 50 -16.99 -15.72 -10.01
N ARG A 51 -16.55 -14.53 -9.63
CA ARG A 51 -16.84 -13.27 -10.32
C ARG A 51 -15.70 -12.81 -11.21
N VAL A 52 -14.54 -13.47 -11.17
CA VAL A 52 -13.38 -13.13 -12.01
C VAL A 52 -13.70 -13.50 -13.45
N LYS A 53 -13.75 -12.48 -14.31
CA LYS A 53 -14.04 -12.57 -15.75
C LYS A 53 -12.81 -12.36 -16.61
N VAL A 54 -11.76 -11.78 -16.04
CA VAL A 54 -10.49 -11.49 -16.73
C VAL A 54 -9.40 -12.32 -16.07
N ASP A 55 -8.58 -12.98 -16.88
CA ASP A 55 -7.44 -13.73 -16.38
C ASP A 55 -6.27 -12.80 -16.05
N LEU A 56 -5.86 -12.83 -14.77
CA LEU A 56 -4.72 -12.09 -14.25
C LEU A 56 -3.53 -13.01 -13.94
N SER A 57 -3.60 -14.30 -14.28
CA SER A 57 -2.57 -15.30 -13.96
C SER A 57 -1.18 -14.99 -14.54
N GLY A 58 -1.16 -14.22 -15.62
CA GLY A 58 0.05 -13.72 -16.25
C GLY A 58 0.72 -12.55 -15.54
N LEU A 59 0.15 -12.01 -14.45
CA LEU A 59 0.65 -10.80 -13.79
C LEU A 59 1.20 -11.06 -12.39
N ASN A 60 2.40 -10.56 -12.15
CA ASN A 60 3.02 -10.40 -10.83
C ASN A 60 2.61 -9.03 -10.26
N ILE A 61 1.88 -9.03 -9.14
CA ILE A 61 1.27 -7.84 -8.56
C ILE A 61 1.89 -7.57 -7.19
N ALA A 62 2.55 -6.43 -7.04
CA ALA A 62 3.02 -5.95 -5.75
C ALA A 62 1.85 -5.33 -4.97
N SER A 63 1.58 -5.85 -3.77
CA SER A 63 0.64 -5.22 -2.83
C SER A 63 1.29 -3.99 -2.19
N PHE A 64 0.53 -2.92 -1.96
CA PHE A 64 0.96 -1.78 -1.16
C PHE A 64 -0.17 -1.36 -0.24
N TYR A 65 -0.10 -1.81 1.02
CA TYR A 65 -1.19 -1.69 2.00
C TYR A 65 -1.54 -0.24 2.33
N GLY A 66 -0.52 0.62 2.38
CA GLY A 66 -0.63 1.91 3.03
C GLY A 66 -0.59 1.78 4.55
N CYS A 67 0.03 2.77 5.20
CA CYS A 67 0.32 2.69 6.63
C CYS A 67 -0.93 2.62 7.51
N GLN A 68 -2.01 3.32 7.13
CA GLN A 68 -3.26 3.37 7.89
C GLN A 68 -4.07 2.07 7.83
N LEU A 69 -3.80 1.20 6.84
CA LEU A 69 -4.51 -0.08 6.74
C LEU A 69 -3.99 -1.09 7.78
N ILE A 70 -2.74 -0.97 8.23
CA ILE A 70 -2.08 -1.91 9.14
C ILE A 70 -1.67 -1.26 10.48
N ARG A 71 -1.97 0.03 10.68
CA ARG A 71 -1.69 0.78 11.92
C ARG A 71 -2.91 1.60 12.33
N PRO A 72 -3.22 1.69 13.64
CA PRO A 72 -2.51 1.08 14.77
C PRO A 72 -2.83 -0.43 14.91
N GLY A 73 -1.78 -1.26 15.00
CA GLY A 73 -1.90 -2.73 14.99
C GLY A 73 -2.78 -3.33 16.08
N THR A 74 -3.00 -2.60 17.19
CA THR A 74 -3.85 -3.03 18.31
C THR A 74 -5.34 -3.10 17.97
N LEU A 75 -5.77 -2.49 16.87
CA LEU A 75 -7.18 -2.47 16.45
C LEU A 75 -7.48 -3.50 15.35
N HIS A 76 -6.48 -4.22 14.85
CA HIS A 76 -6.62 -5.19 13.77
C HIS A 76 -7.18 -6.51 14.28
N LYS A 77 -8.37 -6.87 13.79
CA LYS A 77 -9.06 -8.12 14.14
C LYS A 77 -8.93 -9.21 13.08
N TYR A 78 -8.52 -8.84 11.86
CA TYR A 78 -8.65 -9.69 10.66
C TYR A 78 -7.33 -9.96 9.94
N ASP A 79 -6.24 -9.31 10.34
CA ASP A 79 -4.91 -9.52 9.77
C ASP A 79 -3.84 -9.26 10.84
N ASP A 80 -2.66 -9.85 10.67
CA ASP A 80 -1.50 -9.58 11.52
C ASP A 80 -0.83 -8.28 11.03
N PRO A 81 -0.77 -7.21 11.85
CA PRO A 81 -0.21 -5.94 11.41
C PRO A 81 1.31 -6.00 11.12
N ASP A 82 2.03 -6.95 11.72
CA ASP A 82 3.46 -7.15 11.49
C ASP A 82 3.71 -8.07 10.28
N ARG A 83 2.76 -8.96 9.98
CA ARG A 83 2.79 -9.91 8.85
C ARG A 83 1.46 -9.95 8.10
N PRO A 84 1.05 -8.86 7.45
CA PRO A 84 -0.24 -8.82 6.80
C PRO A 84 -0.24 -9.70 5.55
N GLU A 85 -1.34 -10.41 5.29
CA GLU A 85 -1.49 -11.32 4.16
C GLU A 85 -2.80 -11.10 3.38
N TYR A 86 -3.70 -10.24 3.87
CA TYR A 86 -5.03 -10.09 3.28
C TYR A 86 -4.99 -9.58 1.83
N PHE A 87 -4.10 -8.63 1.53
CA PHE A 87 -3.99 -8.08 0.18
C PHE A 87 -3.42 -9.11 -0.80
N GLU A 88 -2.41 -9.88 -0.40
CA GLU A 88 -1.86 -10.96 -1.22
C GLU A 88 -2.89 -12.06 -1.47
N ARG A 89 -3.68 -12.42 -0.45
CA ARG A 89 -4.80 -13.37 -0.59
C ARG A 89 -5.87 -12.86 -1.55
N LEU A 90 -6.17 -11.56 -1.52
CA LEU A 90 -7.09 -10.95 -2.48
C LEU A 90 -6.53 -10.99 -3.91
N ILE A 91 -5.26 -10.61 -4.11
CA ILE A 91 -4.57 -10.72 -5.41
C ILE A 91 -4.67 -12.15 -5.95
N ALA A 92 -4.36 -13.14 -5.11
CA ALA A 92 -4.46 -14.55 -5.48
C ALA A 92 -5.90 -15.00 -5.77
N ALA A 93 -6.90 -14.46 -5.06
CA ALA A 93 -8.31 -14.74 -5.34
C ALA A 93 -8.81 -14.11 -6.65
N LEU A 94 -8.23 -12.98 -7.06
CA LEU A 94 -8.48 -12.36 -8.36
C LEU A 94 -7.71 -13.06 -9.50
N GLY A 95 -6.86 -14.03 -9.18
CA GLY A 95 -6.08 -14.81 -10.14
C GLY A 95 -4.68 -14.26 -10.43
N GLY A 96 -4.27 -13.15 -9.81
CA GLY A 96 -2.91 -12.61 -9.93
C GLY A 96 -1.90 -13.32 -9.03
N LYS A 97 -0.60 -13.09 -9.28
CA LYS A 97 0.50 -13.61 -8.46
C LYS A 97 1.03 -12.52 -7.52
N PRO A 98 0.83 -12.60 -6.20
CA PRO A 98 1.35 -11.59 -5.29
C PRO A 98 2.87 -11.63 -5.23
N VAL A 99 3.51 -10.46 -5.27
CA VAL A 99 4.96 -10.31 -5.07
C VAL A 99 5.25 -10.01 -3.61
N ASP A 100 6.16 -10.77 -2.99
CA ASP A 100 6.61 -10.52 -1.62
C ASP A 100 7.87 -9.64 -1.59
N TYR A 101 7.78 -8.55 -0.83
CA TYR A 101 8.83 -7.55 -0.65
C TYR A 101 8.57 -6.75 0.63
N GLU A 102 9.60 -6.15 1.22
CA GLU A 102 9.47 -5.47 2.51
C GLU A 102 8.76 -4.12 2.42
N GLY A 103 8.85 -3.45 1.26
CA GLY A 103 8.19 -2.18 0.97
C GLY A 103 6.65 -2.20 1.10
N ARG A 104 6.00 -3.36 0.96
CA ARG A 104 4.52 -3.49 0.97
C ARG A 104 3.83 -2.94 2.22
N LYS A 105 4.55 -2.94 3.35
CA LYS A 105 4.10 -2.50 4.69
C LYS A 105 4.72 -1.16 5.12
N LYS A 106 5.45 -0.49 4.23
CA LYS A 106 6.11 0.81 4.50
C LYS A 106 5.19 1.98 4.15
N CYS A 107 5.61 3.18 4.54
CA CYS A 107 4.89 4.41 4.21
C CYS A 107 5.30 4.86 2.80
N CYS A 108 4.35 5.38 2.01
CA CYS A 108 4.63 5.91 0.69
C CYS A 108 5.34 7.28 0.72
N GLY A 109 5.33 7.99 1.85
CA GLY A 109 5.91 9.33 2.00
C GLY A 109 4.94 10.50 1.82
N PHE A 110 3.70 10.26 1.38
CA PHE A 110 2.75 11.32 1.01
C PHE A 110 2.59 12.47 2.04
N PRO A 111 2.43 12.21 3.37
CA PRO A 111 2.20 13.30 4.33
C PRO A 111 3.35 14.30 4.44
N ILE A 112 4.57 13.90 4.06
CA ILE A 112 5.75 14.76 4.13
C ILE A 112 6.15 15.36 2.78
N THR A 113 5.45 15.05 1.68
CA THR A 113 5.80 15.51 0.33
C THR A 113 5.92 17.03 0.24
N PHE A 114 5.09 17.78 0.96
CA PHE A 114 5.10 19.25 0.92
C PHE A 114 6.12 19.92 1.85
N VAL A 115 6.68 19.19 2.80
CA VAL A 115 7.61 19.74 3.81
C VAL A 115 9.03 19.20 3.68
N ASN A 116 9.16 17.97 3.19
CA ASN A 116 10.42 17.30 2.92
C ASN A 116 10.22 16.36 1.71
N GLU A 117 10.19 16.97 0.53
CA GLU A 117 9.98 16.26 -0.73
C GLU A 117 11.08 15.20 -0.96
N GLU A 118 12.34 15.51 -0.68
CA GLU A 118 13.47 14.59 -0.86
C GLU A 118 13.31 13.30 -0.07
N ALA A 119 12.97 13.40 1.23
CA ALA A 119 12.71 12.23 2.05
C ALA A 119 11.48 11.45 1.55
N SER A 120 10.41 12.15 1.14
CA SER A 120 9.23 11.51 0.54
C SER A 120 9.60 10.71 -0.71
N MET A 121 10.35 11.31 -1.64
CA MET A 121 10.74 10.67 -2.89
C MET A 121 11.70 9.51 -2.66
N THR A 122 12.61 9.62 -1.69
CA THR A 122 13.51 8.52 -1.31
C THR A 122 12.72 7.31 -0.79
N MET A 123 11.74 7.54 0.10
CA MET A 123 10.89 6.47 0.62
C MET A 123 10.04 5.84 -0.48
N ASN A 124 9.44 6.67 -1.32
CA ASN A 124 8.59 6.29 -2.44
C ASN A 124 9.38 5.42 -3.43
N ALA A 125 10.51 5.92 -3.91
CA ALA A 125 11.37 5.25 -4.87
C ALA A 125 11.87 3.91 -4.34
N LYS A 126 12.33 3.86 -3.08
CA LYS A 126 12.79 2.60 -2.45
C LYS A 126 11.75 1.49 -2.53
N ASN A 127 10.48 1.80 -2.20
CA ASN A 127 9.43 0.78 -2.19
C ASN A 127 9.09 0.29 -3.61
N MET A 128 9.05 1.18 -4.60
CA MET A 128 8.73 0.81 -5.98
C MET A 128 9.89 0.08 -6.68
N VAL A 129 11.13 0.51 -6.45
CA VAL A 129 12.33 -0.18 -6.91
C VAL A 129 12.38 -1.59 -6.36
N GLU A 130 12.19 -1.77 -5.05
CA GLU A 130 12.20 -3.10 -4.46
C GLU A 130 11.11 -4.01 -5.07
N ALA A 131 9.90 -3.49 -5.27
CA ALA A 131 8.83 -4.22 -5.92
C ALA A 131 9.20 -4.64 -7.35
N LYS A 132 9.79 -3.73 -8.13
CA LYS A 132 10.23 -3.98 -9.50
C LYS A 132 11.36 -5.00 -9.56
N ASP A 133 12.37 -4.88 -8.70
CA ASP A 133 13.50 -5.82 -8.61
C ASP A 133 13.04 -7.23 -8.23
N LYS A 134 11.93 -7.33 -7.49
CA LYS A 134 11.25 -8.60 -7.17
C LYS A 134 10.33 -9.11 -8.28
N GLY A 135 10.29 -8.45 -9.43
CA GLY A 135 9.58 -8.90 -10.62
C GLY A 135 8.12 -8.47 -10.70
N ALA A 136 7.73 -7.39 -10.01
CA ALA A 136 6.37 -6.85 -10.14
C ALA A 136 6.12 -6.24 -11.52
N ASP A 137 5.02 -6.63 -12.14
CA ASP A 137 4.52 -6.05 -13.39
C ASP A 137 3.68 -4.78 -13.14
N LEU A 138 3.04 -4.72 -11.97
CA LEU A 138 2.29 -3.57 -11.48
C LEU A 138 2.25 -3.57 -9.95
N MET A 139 1.95 -2.41 -9.36
CA MET A 139 1.67 -2.28 -7.93
C MET A 139 0.21 -1.90 -7.69
N ALA A 140 -0.44 -2.55 -6.74
CA ALA A 140 -1.81 -2.27 -6.33
C ALA A 140 -1.84 -1.68 -4.91
N THR A 141 -2.57 -0.58 -4.73
CA THR A 141 -2.72 0.05 -3.41
C THR A 141 -4.17 0.29 -3.03
N SER A 142 -4.50 0.08 -1.75
CA SER A 142 -5.82 0.38 -1.18
C SER A 142 -5.96 1.82 -0.69
N CYS A 143 -4.90 2.62 -0.75
CA CYS A 143 -4.89 3.98 -0.23
C CYS A 143 -4.84 5.00 -1.38
N PRO A 144 -5.82 5.91 -1.50
CA PRO A 144 -5.80 6.95 -2.53
C PRO A 144 -4.59 7.87 -2.45
N LEU A 145 -4.12 8.18 -1.23
CA LEU A 145 -2.94 9.01 -1.03
C LEU A 145 -1.65 8.28 -1.45
N CYS A 146 -1.59 6.97 -1.24
CA CYS A 146 -0.49 6.17 -1.77
C CYS A 146 -0.53 6.16 -3.30
N HIS A 147 -1.71 6.00 -3.91
CA HIS A 147 -1.85 6.06 -5.37
C HIS A 147 -1.34 7.38 -5.93
N ILE A 148 -1.73 8.52 -5.35
CA ILE A 148 -1.20 9.83 -5.74
C ILE A 148 0.32 9.86 -5.61
N ASN A 149 0.89 9.43 -4.48
CA ASN A 149 2.34 9.53 -4.32
C ASN A 149 3.10 8.61 -5.30
N LEU A 150 2.69 7.36 -5.42
CA LEU A 150 3.37 6.33 -6.22
C LEU A 150 3.22 6.56 -7.73
N ASP A 151 2.08 7.08 -8.19
CA ASP A 151 1.83 7.35 -9.63
C ASP A 151 2.29 8.76 -10.01
N LEU A 152 1.74 9.81 -9.38
CA LEU A 152 1.97 11.19 -9.79
C LEU A 152 3.44 11.62 -9.67
N TYR A 153 4.10 11.19 -8.59
CA TYR A 153 5.48 11.59 -8.33
C TYR A 153 6.49 10.54 -8.80
N GLN A 154 6.09 9.55 -9.60
CA GLN A 154 7.00 8.50 -10.03
C GLN A 154 8.21 9.05 -10.77
N GLY A 155 8.02 10.03 -11.67
CA GLY A 155 9.13 10.69 -12.36
C GLY A 155 10.09 11.46 -11.44
N LYS A 156 9.65 11.92 -10.26
CA LYS A 156 10.54 12.49 -9.24
C LYS A 156 11.27 11.37 -8.47
N ALA A 157 10.55 10.32 -8.10
CA ALA A 157 11.11 9.15 -7.44
C ALA A 157 12.20 8.49 -8.29
N GLU A 158 12.03 8.40 -9.62
CA GLU A 158 13.03 7.92 -10.58
C GLU A 158 14.31 8.75 -10.55
N LYS A 159 14.19 10.08 -10.51
CA LYS A 159 15.35 10.98 -10.39
C LYS A 159 16.09 10.77 -9.08
N THR A 160 15.37 10.62 -7.97
CA THR A 160 15.97 10.35 -6.65
C THR A 160 16.67 9.00 -6.60
N ALA A 161 16.11 7.96 -7.24
CA ALA A 161 16.74 6.63 -7.29
C ALA A 161 17.83 6.49 -8.35
N GLY A 162 17.94 7.43 -9.29
CA GLY A 162 18.87 7.33 -10.42
C GLY A 162 18.55 6.18 -11.39
N GLN A 163 17.30 5.68 -11.38
CA GLN A 163 16.87 4.59 -12.26
C GLN A 163 15.40 4.71 -12.64
N ARG A 164 15.05 4.13 -13.79
CA ARG A 164 13.68 4.10 -14.29
C ARG A 164 12.85 3.07 -13.54
N ILE A 165 11.74 3.49 -12.97
CA ILE A 165 10.80 2.66 -12.21
C ILE A 165 9.70 2.19 -13.17
N ASP A 166 9.02 3.10 -13.88
CA ASP A 166 8.00 2.78 -14.91
C ASP A 166 7.03 1.64 -14.50
N LEU A 167 6.62 1.62 -13.23
CA LEU A 167 5.77 0.60 -12.63
C LEU A 167 4.33 1.14 -12.57
N PRO A 168 3.38 0.57 -13.32
CA PRO A 168 1.99 1.00 -13.27
C PRO A 168 1.38 0.81 -11.88
N ILE A 169 0.65 1.82 -11.40
CA ILE A 169 0.00 1.80 -10.09
C ILE A 169 -1.52 1.71 -10.26
N LEU A 170 -2.15 0.66 -9.75
CA LEU A 170 -3.61 0.56 -9.71
C LEU A 170 -4.13 0.80 -8.29
N HIS A 171 -5.25 1.52 -8.18
CA HIS A 171 -6.00 1.53 -6.91
C HIS A 171 -6.75 0.19 -6.78
N LEU A 172 -6.95 -0.31 -5.55
CA LEU A 172 -7.52 -1.63 -5.31
C LEU A 172 -8.87 -1.89 -6.01
N PRO A 173 -9.86 -0.97 -5.98
CA PRO A 173 -11.10 -1.11 -6.75
C PRO A 173 -10.89 -1.15 -8.27
N GLN A 174 -9.83 -0.53 -8.80
CA GLN A 174 -9.50 -0.65 -10.22
C GLN A 174 -8.98 -2.06 -10.54
N LEU A 175 -8.12 -2.62 -9.70
CA LEU A 175 -7.67 -4.01 -9.85
C LEU A 175 -8.85 -5.00 -9.77
N VAL A 176 -9.72 -4.83 -8.77
CA VAL A 176 -10.94 -5.65 -8.62
C VAL A 176 -11.87 -5.46 -9.82
N GLY A 177 -12.10 -4.22 -10.23
CA GLY A 177 -12.92 -3.88 -11.38
C GLY A 177 -12.42 -4.51 -12.67
N LEU A 178 -11.11 -4.47 -12.89
CA LEU A 178 -10.47 -5.12 -14.03
C LEU A 178 -10.70 -6.64 -13.98
N ALA A 179 -10.45 -7.27 -12.82
CA ALA A 179 -10.63 -8.71 -12.64
C ALA A 179 -12.07 -9.18 -12.92
N ILE A 180 -13.08 -8.37 -12.56
CA ILE A 180 -14.51 -8.69 -12.79
C ILE A 180 -15.05 -8.23 -14.15
N GLY A 181 -14.18 -7.75 -15.05
CA GLY A 181 -14.52 -7.41 -16.43
C GLY A 181 -15.05 -5.99 -16.67
N ILE A 182 -14.80 -5.04 -15.77
CA ILE A 182 -15.04 -3.61 -16.07
C ILE A 182 -13.96 -3.14 -17.04
N SER A 183 -14.38 -2.48 -18.13
CA SER A 183 -13.44 -2.04 -19.16
C SER A 183 -12.42 -1.01 -18.64
N PRO A 184 -11.18 -1.01 -19.14
CA PRO A 184 -10.14 -0.03 -18.78
C PRO A 184 -10.59 1.44 -18.94
N GLU A 185 -11.46 1.73 -19.90
CA GLU A 185 -12.01 3.07 -20.16
C GLU A 185 -12.90 3.52 -19.00
N ARG A 186 -13.79 2.64 -18.52
CA ARG A 186 -14.67 2.94 -17.39
C ARG A 186 -13.89 3.07 -16.09
N LEU A 187 -12.82 2.29 -15.93
CA LEU A 187 -11.88 2.39 -14.82
C LEU A 187 -10.96 3.62 -14.90
N ARG A 188 -11.03 4.38 -16.01
CA ARG A 188 -10.24 5.59 -16.29
C ARG A 188 -8.73 5.35 -16.23
N LEU A 189 -8.26 4.16 -16.62
CA LEU A 189 -6.84 3.79 -16.54
C LEU A 189 -5.93 4.64 -17.44
N LYS A 190 -6.47 5.24 -18.50
CA LYS A 190 -5.75 6.20 -19.36
C LYS A 190 -5.38 7.52 -18.66
N ARG A 191 -5.90 7.77 -17.45
CA ARG A 191 -5.60 8.99 -16.66
C ARG A 191 -4.40 8.81 -15.72
N HIS A 192 -3.89 7.59 -15.58
CA HIS A 192 -2.68 7.32 -14.81
C HIS A 192 -1.48 8.01 -15.44
N ILE A 193 -0.55 8.48 -14.60
CA ILE A 193 0.68 9.14 -15.04
C ILE A 193 1.61 8.10 -15.67
N VAL A 194 1.74 6.93 -15.02
CA VAL A 194 2.42 5.78 -15.62
C VAL A 194 1.40 4.88 -16.31
N SER A 195 1.59 4.68 -17.60
CA SER A 195 0.63 3.96 -18.45
C SER A 195 0.56 2.47 -18.10
N PRO A 196 -0.63 1.92 -17.77
CA PRO A 196 -0.79 0.49 -17.55
C PRO A 196 -0.92 -0.32 -18.86
N LYS A 197 -0.69 0.28 -20.03
CA LYS A 197 -0.93 -0.35 -21.34
C LYS A 197 -0.26 -1.71 -21.49
N ALA A 198 1.03 -1.82 -21.16
CA ALA A 198 1.78 -3.08 -21.29
C ALA A 198 1.21 -4.22 -20.43
N VAL A 199 0.64 -3.87 -19.27
CA VAL A 199 -0.04 -4.82 -18.39
C VAL A 199 -1.40 -5.21 -18.97
N LEU A 200 -2.15 -4.24 -19.51
CA LEU A 200 -3.47 -4.48 -20.10
C LEU A 200 -3.41 -5.35 -21.35
N GLU A 201 -2.31 -5.33 -22.10
CA GLU A 201 -2.10 -6.21 -23.26
C GLU A 201 -1.86 -7.68 -22.86
N ARG A 202 -1.50 -7.93 -21.60
CA ARG A 202 -1.23 -9.28 -21.06
C ARG A 202 -2.44 -9.92 -20.39
N VAL A 203 -3.52 -9.18 -20.15
CA VAL A 203 -4.75 -9.72 -19.56
C VAL A 203 -5.75 -10.10 -20.63
N GLN A 204 -6.40 -11.25 -20.47
CA GLN A 204 -7.36 -11.78 -21.44
C GLN A 204 -8.71 -12.02 -20.77
N PRO A 205 -9.85 -11.77 -21.44
CA PRO A 205 -11.14 -12.23 -20.95
C PRO A 205 -11.12 -13.77 -20.83
N LYS A 206 -11.69 -14.30 -19.74
CA LYS A 206 -12.00 -15.73 -19.65
C LYS A 206 -13.19 -16.01 -20.58
N GLU A 207 -13.08 -17.06 -21.40
CA GLU A 207 -14.01 -17.43 -22.49
C GLU A 207 -15.52 -17.43 -22.13
N GLU A 208 -15.89 -17.52 -20.86
CA GLU A 208 -17.29 -17.59 -20.40
C GLU A 208 -17.97 -16.26 -20.03
N ALA A 209 -17.30 -15.10 -20.10
CA ALA A 209 -17.74 -13.94 -19.33
C ALA A 209 -17.92 -12.63 -20.11
N VAL A 210 -18.64 -12.66 -21.24
CA VAL A 210 -19.25 -11.44 -21.80
C VAL A 210 -20.56 -11.18 -21.05
N ALA A 211 -20.48 -10.48 -19.92
CA ALA A 211 -21.68 -9.93 -19.32
C ALA A 211 -22.14 -8.69 -20.11
N PRO A 212 -23.46 -8.47 -20.26
CA PRO A 212 -23.98 -7.32 -20.98
C PRO A 212 -23.52 -6.01 -20.32
N PRO A 213 -23.44 -4.90 -21.09
CA PRO A 213 -23.02 -3.62 -20.57
C PRO A 213 -23.94 -3.23 -19.40
N ILE A 214 -23.34 -3.03 -18.23
CA ILE A 214 -24.02 -2.44 -17.08
C ILE A 214 -24.42 -1.02 -17.50
N GLY A 215 -25.72 -0.83 -17.71
CA GLY A 215 -26.33 0.33 -18.37
C GLY A 215 -25.80 1.67 -17.88
N GLY A 216 -25.62 2.58 -18.85
CA GLY A 216 -25.31 3.98 -18.60
C GLY A 216 -26.58 4.74 -18.23
N ALA A 217 -26.44 5.63 -17.25
CA ALA A 217 -27.22 6.84 -17.10
C ALA A 217 -26.23 8.01 -17.16
#